data_AF-A0AAN9NFE6-F1
#
_entry.id   AF-A0AAN9NFE6-F1
#
_cell.length_a   1.000
_cell.length_b   1.000
_cell.length_c   1.000
_cell.angle_alpha   90.00
_cell.angle_beta   90.00
_cell.angle_gamma   90.00
#
_symmetry.space_group_name_H-M   'P 1'
#
loop_
_entity.id
_entity.type
_entity.pdbx_description
1 polymer ?
#
loop_
_entity_poly.entity_id
_entity_poly.type
_entity_poly.pdbx_seq_one_letter_code
_entity_poly.pdbx_strand_id
1 'polypeptide(L)'
;MLLTLDAICAVLCFCTNKGSIAGCVIGFGGVRNANTRKEEKVFVPTVFNDHWWLYALNCQTRQLHVLDSIGDGIEGRYKIDKAMVDRLQHLFEILDDFSGKSAPRISLIKEKVPLQLNTYDCGILVVKYMELWDGSQHLDGNTFPHYTTKELLRFRQEMLLSWMLDERNVEREAVLTDLEVDCP
;
A
#
# COMPACT_ATOMS: atom_id res chain seq x y z
N MET A 1 -4.30 -0.12 -17.17
CA MET A 1 -4.11 1.24 -16.62
C MET A 1 -3.20 1.11 -15.42
N LEU A 2 -1.89 1.10 -15.69
CA LEU A 2 -0.86 0.98 -14.65
C LEU A 2 -0.82 2.29 -13.86
N LEU A 3 -0.79 2.19 -12.54
CA LEU A 3 -0.56 3.33 -11.66
C LEU A 3 0.78 3.96 -12.04
N THR A 4 0.76 5.18 -12.56
CA THR A 4 1.99 5.91 -12.88
C THR A 4 2.74 6.19 -11.58
N LEU A 5 4.04 5.91 -11.59
CA LEU A 5 4.99 6.02 -10.48
C LEU A 5 5.32 7.51 -10.13
N ASP A 6 4.33 8.40 -10.15
CA ASP A 6 4.52 9.82 -9.81
C ASP A 6 4.33 10.09 -8.30
N ALA A 7 4.28 9.03 -7.49
CA ALA A 7 4.19 9.11 -6.04
C ALA A 7 5.58 9.38 -5.45
N ILE A 8 5.79 10.60 -4.95
CA ILE A 8 6.96 10.96 -4.13
C ILE A 8 7.10 9.92 -3.01
N CYS A 9 8.17 9.12 -3.05
CA CYS A 9 8.51 8.15 -2.00
C CYS A 9 9.02 8.90 -0.77
N ALA A 10 8.23 8.93 0.31
CA ALA A 10 8.77 9.17 1.63
C ALA A 10 9.03 7.80 2.27
N VAL A 11 10.29 7.40 2.46
CA VAL A 11 10.60 6.22 3.27
C VAL A 11 10.65 6.68 4.72
N LEU A 12 9.54 6.54 5.47
CA LEU A 12 9.62 6.60 6.92
C LEU A 12 10.06 5.23 7.42
N CYS A 13 11.35 5.07 7.70
CA CYS A 13 11.86 3.84 8.32
C CYS A 13 11.43 3.81 9.79
N PHE A 14 10.65 2.81 10.20
CA PHE A 14 10.23 2.66 11.60
C PHE A 14 11.22 1.75 12.33
N CYS A 15 12.11 2.35 13.12
CA CYS A 15 12.83 1.58 14.15
C CYS A 15 11.86 1.32 15.30
N THR A 16 11.53 0.04 15.55
CA THR A 16 10.96 -0.35 16.84
C THR A 16 12.11 -0.63 17.81
N ASN A 17 11.97 -0.20 19.07
CA ASN A 17 12.96 -0.42 20.12
C ASN A 17 13.13 -1.92 20.39
N LYS A 18 14.00 -2.59 19.60
CA LYS A 18 14.65 -3.91 19.86
C LYS A 18 15.53 -4.41 18.70
N GLY A 19 16.00 -3.53 17.81
CA GLY A 19 16.94 -3.93 16.74
C GLY A 19 16.33 -4.61 15.52
N SER A 20 15.00 -4.74 15.43
CA SER A 20 14.31 -5.08 14.18
C SER A 20 13.91 -3.81 13.43
N ILE A 21 14.42 -3.66 12.21
CA ILE A 21 13.99 -2.62 11.27
C ILE A 21 12.62 -3.07 10.74
N ALA A 22 11.55 -2.35 11.11
CA ALA A 22 10.29 -2.44 10.38
C ALA A 22 10.44 -1.53 9.16
N GLY A 23 10.57 -2.14 7.98
CA GLY A 23 10.59 -1.41 6.73
C GLY A 23 9.18 -0.89 6.45
N CYS A 24 9.06 0.39 6.15
CA CYS A 24 7.81 1.00 5.74
C CYS A 24 8.10 1.89 4.54
N VAL A 25 7.39 1.64 3.45
CA VAL A 25 7.45 2.48 2.26
C VAL A 25 6.16 3.30 2.29
N ILE A 26 6.24 4.63 2.32
CA ILE A 26 5.05 5.47 2.15
C ILE A 26 5.00 5.90 0.69
N GLY A 27 3.97 5.43 -0.01
CA GLY A 27 3.63 5.89 -1.35
C GLY A 27 2.50 6.91 -1.29
N PHE A 28 2.74 8.13 -1.75
CA PHE A 28 1.69 9.12 -1.97
C PHE A 28 1.04 8.93 -3.34
N GLY A 29 0.02 8.08 -3.43
CA GLY A 29 -0.75 7.88 -4.66
C GLY A 29 -1.85 8.94 -4.83
N GLY A 30 -1.67 9.88 -5.76
CA GLY A 30 -2.71 10.85 -6.13
C GLY A 30 -3.24 10.60 -7.54
N VAL A 31 -4.47 10.11 -7.69
CA VAL A 31 -5.15 10.10 -9.00
C VAL A 31 -5.57 11.53 -9.34
N ARG A 32 -4.98 12.12 -10.39
CA ARG A 32 -5.36 13.45 -10.89
C ARG A 32 -6.50 13.31 -11.89
N ASN A 33 -7.70 13.76 -11.54
CA ASN A 33 -8.76 14.10 -12.49
C ASN A 33 -9.34 15.47 -12.11
N ALA A 34 -9.46 16.38 -13.08
CA ALA A 34 -9.77 17.79 -12.88
C ALA A 34 -11.23 18.08 -12.45
N ASN A 35 -12.09 17.05 -12.34
CA ASN A 35 -13.54 17.23 -12.14
C ASN A 35 -14.15 16.54 -10.90
N THR A 36 -13.35 15.91 -10.03
CA THR A 36 -13.85 15.33 -8.78
C THR A 36 -13.11 15.95 -7.58
N ARG A 37 -13.81 16.19 -6.47
CA ARG A 37 -13.15 16.63 -5.22
C ARG A 37 -12.05 15.62 -4.90
N LYS A 38 -10.81 16.07 -4.92
CA LYS A 38 -9.61 15.24 -4.77
C LYS A 38 -9.67 14.41 -3.47
N GLU A 39 -9.97 13.13 -3.59
CA GLU A 39 -9.78 12.18 -2.49
C GLU A 39 -8.28 11.88 -2.39
N GLU A 40 -7.63 12.59 -1.46
CA GLU A 40 -6.24 12.32 -1.14
C GLU A 40 -6.14 11.04 -0.32
N LYS A 41 -5.40 10.08 -0.85
CA LYS A 41 -5.19 8.76 -0.27
C LYS A 41 -3.70 8.61 0.01
N VAL A 42 -3.37 8.03 1.15
CA VAL A 42 -1.98 7.69 1.49
C VAL A 42 -1.90 6.19 1.71
N PHE A 43 -0.98 5.54 1.01
CA PHE A 43 -0.73 4.12 1.14
C PHE A 43 0.60 3.91 1.85
N VAL A 44 0.57 3.03 2.86
CA VAL A 44 1.70 2.73 3.72
C VAL A 44 1.89 1.21 3.76
N PRO A 45 2.40 0.59 2.68
CA PRO A 45 2.85 -0.80 2.71
C PRO A 45 3.92 -0.98 3.80
N THR A 46 3.67 -1.93 4.69
CA THR A 46 4.48 -2.18 5.89
C THR A 46 4.91 -3.63 5.91
N VAL A 47 6.18 -3.87 6.28
CA VAL A 47 6.73 -5.21 6.47
C VAL A 47 7.33 -5.37 7.85
N PHE A 48 7.03 -6.49 8.50
CA PHE A 48 7.67 -6.91 9.74
C PHE A 48 7.61 -8.43 9.87
N ASN A 49 8.70 -9.05 10.31
CA ASN A 49 8.83 -10.52 10.40
C ASN A 49 8.34 -11.23 9.14
N ASP A 50 8.84 -10.79 7.97
CA ASP A 50 8.54 -11.33 6.64
C ASP A 50 7.07 -11.31 6.21
N HIS A 51 6.22 -10.57 6.95
CA HIS A 51 4.81 -10.39 6.63
C HIS A 51 4.53 -8.97 6.14
N TRP A 52 3.83 -8.86 5.01
CA TRP A 52 3.41 -7.60 4.40
C TRP A 52 1.92 -7.33 4.65
N TRP A 53 1.61 -6.08 5.00
CA TRP A 53 0.24 -5.58 5.04
C TRP A 53 0.20 -4.11 4.64
N LEU A 54 -1.00 -3.55 4.48
CA LEU A 54 -1.20 -2.18 4.05
C LEU A 54 -1.95 -1.37 5.11
N TYR A 55 -1.45 -0.16 5.42
CA TYR A 55 -2.32 0.89 5.93
C TYR A 55 -2.73 1.82 4.79
N ALA A 56 -4.03 2.01 4.59
CA ALA A 56 -4.60 2.92 3.62
C ALA A 56 -5.35 4.03 4.35
N LEU A 57 -4.84 5.26 4.26
CA LEU A 57 -5.43 6.43 4.90
C LEU A 57 -6.30 7.17 3.90
N ASN A 58 -7.57 7.38 4.27
CA ASN A 58 -8.40 8.40 3.63
C ASN A 58 -8.09 9.73 4.32
N CYS A 59 -7.41 10.64 3.61
CA CYS A 59 -7.03 11.92 4.20
C CYS A 59 -8.26 12.78 4.52
N GLN A 60 -9.36 12.68 3.79
CA GLN A 60 -10.54 13.50 4.07
C GLN A 60 -11.25 13.06 5.36
N THR A 61 -11.46 11.75 5.51
CA THR A 61 -12.19 11.20 6.68
C THR A 61 -11.29 10.92 7.88
N ARG A 62 -9.96 10.97 7.70
CA ARG A 62 -8.94 10.55 8.69
C ARG A 62 -9.15 9.10 9.17
N GLN A 63 -9.69 8.25 8.31
CA GLN A 63 -9.83 6.82 8.56
C GLN A 63 -8.60 6.08 8.02
N LEU A 64 -7.93 5.34 8.90
CA LEU A 64 -6.78 4.50 8.59
C LEU A 64 -7.23 3.04 8.52
N HIS A 65 -7.30 2.52 7.31
CA HIS A 65 -7.74 1.16 7.03
C HIS A 65 -6.54 0.21 7.03
N VAL A 66 -6.67 -0.89 7.75
CA VAL A 66 -5.68 -1.96 7.83
C VAL A 66 -6.15 -3.10 6.95
N LEU A 67 -5.40 -3.38 5.89
CA LEU A 67 -5.66 -4.48 4.98
C LEU A 67 -4.57 -5.54 5.16
N ASP A 68 -4.96 -6.68 5.71
CA ASP A 68 -4.04 -7.75 6.11
C ASP A 68 -4.58 -9.11 5.69
N SER A 69 -3.83 -9.77 4.81
CA SER A 69 -4.17 -11.10 4.29
C SER A 69 -3.96 -12.22 5.31
N ILE A 70 -3.24 -11.99 6.42
CA ILE A 70 -3.12 -12.91 7.55
C ILE A 70 -4.01 -12.35 8.66
N GLY A 71 -5.22 -12.89 8.80
CA GLY A 71 -6.30 -12.29 9.59
C GLY A 71 -5.96 -11.97 11.05
N ASP A 72 -5.26 -12.87 11.74
CA ASP A 72 -4.86 -12.65 13.14
C ASP A 72 -3.65 -11.71 13.29
N GLY A 73 -3.09 -11.27 12.16
CA GLY A 73 -1.86 -10.49 12.08
C GLY A 73 -0.68 -11.23 12.69
N ILE A 74 0.33 -10.47 13.06
CA ILE A 74 1.52 -10.94 13.76
C ILE A 74 1.45 -10.63 15.25
N GLU A 75 2.18 -11.39 16.07
CA GLU A 75 2.31 -11.09 17.49
C GLU A 75 2.84 -9.66 17.70
N GLY A 76 2.21 -8.90 18.59
CA GLY A 76 2.58 -7.52 18.87
C GLY A 76 2.10 -6.48 17.84
N ARG A 77 1.30 -6.88 16.83
CA ARG A 77 0.74 -5.97 15.81
C ARG A 77 0.07 -4.72 16.40
N TYR A 78 -0.60 -4.84 17.54
CA TYR A 78 -1.25 -3.71 18.21
C TYR A 78 -0.28 -2.54 18.50
N LYS A 79 1.01 -2.83 18.80
CA LYS A 79 2.03 -1.79 19.06
C LYS A 79 2.38 -1.06 17.79
N ILE A 80 2.47 -1.79 16.68
CA ILE A 80 2.77 -1.22 15.36
C ILE A 80 1.59 -0.37 14.89
N ASP A 81 0.36 -0.90 14.98
CA ASP A 81 -0.86 -0.16 14.67
C ASP A 81 -0.96 1.14 15.47
N LYS A 82 -0.73 1.07 16.79
CA LYS A 82 -0.75 2.26 17.65
C LYS A 82 0.33 3.27 17.24
N ALA A 83 1.56 2.81 17.05
CA ALA A 83 2.65 3.68 16.63
C ALA A 83 2.39 4.34 15.27
N MET A 84 1.77 3.61 14.33
CA MET A 84 1.39 4.14 13.03
C MET A 84 0.33 5.24 13.17
N VAL A 85 -0.73 5.00 13.95
CA VAL A 85 -1.77 6.00 14.24
C VAL A 85 -1.17 7.23 14.91
N ASP A 86 -0.37 7.06 15.97
CA ASP A 86 0.22 8.18 16.72
C ASP A 86 1.14 9.03 15.81
N ARG A 87 1.92 8.41 14.92
CA ARG A 87 2.80 9.15 14.01
C ARG A 87 2.05 9.87 12.90
N LEU A 88 1.06 9.22 12.28
CA LEU A 88 0.23 9.88 11.28
C LEU A 88 -0.55 11.03 11.92
N GLN A 89 -1.08 10.84 13.13
CA GLN A 89 -1.79 11.87 13.87
C GLN A 89 -0.90 13.12 14.08
N HIS A 90 0.32 12.92 14.58
CA HIS A 90 1.27 14.02 14.77
C HIS A 90 1.66 14.70 13.44
N LEU A 91 1.84 13.93 12.36
CA LEU A 91 2.07 14.51 11.04
C LEU A 91 0.92 15.42 10.61
N PHE A 92 -0.33 14.97 10.76
CA PHE A 92 -1.49 15.77 10.39
C PHE A 92 -1.76 16.94 11.32
N GLU A 93 -1.42 16.84 12.61
CA GLU A 93 -1.45 17.99 13.53
C GLU A 93 -0.51 19.09 13.04
N ILE A 94 0.73 18.75 12.69
CA ILE A 94 1.68 19.71 12.12
C ILE A 94 1.12 20.33 10.82
N LEU A 95 0.60 19.51 9.91
CA LEU A 95 0.07 19.98 8.62
C LEU A 95 -1.19 20.85 8.78
N ASP A 96 -2.09 20.49 9.68
CA ASP A 96 -3.36 21.18 9.90
C ASP A 96 -3.16 22.46 10.72
N ASP A 97 -2.19 22.51 11.64
CA ASP A 97 -1.76 23.71 12.36
C ASP A 97 -1.32 24.81 11.39
N PHE A 98 -0.53 24.47 10.35
CA PHE A 98 -0.18 25.42 9.29
C PHE A 98 -1.40 25.94 8.52
N SER A 99 -2.51 25.20 8.52
CA SER A 99 -3.76 25.57 7.85
C SER A 99 -4.76 26.28 8.78
N GLY A 100 -4.45 26.42 10.07
CA GLY A 100 -5.34 26.98 11.09
C GLY A 100 -6.57 26.10 11.39
N LYS A 101 -6.50 24.80 11.09
CA LYS A 101 -7.58 23.83 11.34
C LYS A 101 -7.18 22.90 12.48
N SER A 102 -8.15 22.50 13.30
CA SER A 102 -7.94 21.43 14.28
C SER A 102 -7.91 20.07 13.56
N ALA A 103 -6.85 19.29 13.76
CA ALA A 103 -6.71 17.97 13.15
C ALA A 103 -7.74 16.99 13.72
N PRO A 104 -8.60 16.36 12.89
CA PRO A 104 -9.47 15.29 13.36
C PRO A 104 -8.61 14.11 13.81
N ARG A 105 -9.07 13.41 14.86
CA ARG A 105 -8.38 12.21 15.34
C ARG A 105 -8.45 11.11 14.30
N ILE A 106 -7.32 10.49 13.99
CA ILE A 106 -7.26 9.30 13.13
C ILE A 106 -7.95 8.12 13.81
N SER A 107 -8.85 7.46 13.07
CA SER A 107 -9.52 6.24 13.49
C SER A 107 -8.97 5.04 12.74
N LEU A 108 -8.63 3.97 13.46
CA LEU A 108 -8.11 2.72 12.87
C LEU A 108 -9.25 1.75 12.58
N ILE A 109 -9.33 1.27 11.35
CA ILE A 109 -10.35 0.32 10.89
C ILE A 109 -9.64 -0.93 10.37
N LYS A 110 -10.00 -2.11 10.87
CA LYS A 110 -9.48 -3.38 10.35
C LYS A 110 -10.44 -3.91 9.29
N GLU A 111 -9.97 -3.94 8.05
CA GLU A 111 -10.78 -4.41 6.93
C GLU A 111 -10.87 -5.93 6.90
N LYS A 112 -12.03 -6.45 6.50
CA LYS A 112 -12.19 -7.87 6.21
C LYS A 112 -11.78 -8.13 4.77
N VAL A 113 -10.57 -8.63 4.60
CA VAL A 113 -10.03 -9.04 3.30
C VAL A 113 -9.96 -10.57 3.20
N PRO A 114 -9.99 -11.15 1.99
CA PRO A 114 -9.68 -12.55 1.78
C PRO A 114 -8.36 -12.95 2.42
N LEU A 115 -8.40 -14.04 3.20
CA LEU A 115 -7.22 -14.60 3.81
C LEU A 115 -6.34 -15.24 2.74
N GLN A 116 -5.04 -15.00 2.82
CA GLN A 116 -4.08 -15.72 1.97
C GLN A 116 -3.96 -17.17 2.41
N LEU A 117 -3.78 -18.06 1.44
CA LEU A 117 -3.64 -19.50 1.68
C LEU A 117 -2.19 -19.96 1.83
N ASN A 118 -1.22 -19.08 1.52
CA ASN A 118 0.21 -19.36 1.60
C ASN A 118 0.94 -18.26 2.38
N THR A 119 2.25 -18.42 2.57
CA THR A 119 3.07 -17.54 3.40
C THR A 119 3.79 -16.43 2.64
N TYR A 120 3.68 -16.36 1.30
CA TYR A 120 4.55 -15.54 0.46
C TYR A 120 3.82 -14.57 -0.49
N ASP A 121 2.51 -14.68 -0.64
CA ASP A 121 1.75 -13.79 -1.53
C ASP A 121 1.28 -12.49 -0.84
N CYS A 122 1.57 -12.29 0.44
CA CYS A 122 1.14 -11.11 1.21
C CYS A 122 1.58 -9.79 0.54
N GLY A 123 2.79 -9.73 -0.03
CA GLY A 123 3.27 -8.56 -0.76
C GLY A 123 2.48 -8.29 -2.06
N ILE A 124 2.10 -9.34 -2.78
CA ILE A 124 1.29 -9.22 -4.01
C ILE A 124 -0.12 -8.77 -3.68
N LEU A 125 -0.69 -9.29 -2.60
CA LEU A 125 -1.99 -8.87 -2.09
C LEU A 125 -1.96 -7.40 -1.65
N VAL A 126 -0.89 -6.93 -1.00
CA VAL A 126 -0.71 -5.50 -0.68
C VAL A 126 -0.73 -4.62 -1.94
N VAL A 127 -0.08 -5.04 -3.03
CA VAL A 127 -0.17 -4.33 -4.32
C VAL A 127 -1.61 -4.31 -4.84
N LYS A 128 -2.32 -5.44 -4.81
CA LYS A 128 -3.73 -5.50 -5.21
C LYS A 128 -4.65 -4.67 -4.32
N TYR A 129 -4.35 -4.56 -3.02
CA TYR A 129 -5.08 -3.69 -2.13
C TYR A 129 -4.91 -2.23 -2.52
N MET A 130 -3.70 -1.78 -2.86
CA MET A 130 -3.49 -0.41 -3.35
C MET A 130 -4.18 -0.15 -4.70
N GLU A 131 -4.23 -1.13 -5.59
CA GLU A 131 -4.94 -1.02 -6.88
C GLU A 131 -6.47 -0.90 -6.72
N LEU A 132 -7.04 -1.66 -5.78
CA LEU A 132 -8.49 -1.80 -5.63
C LEU A 132 -9.11 -0.84 -4.61
N TRP A 133 -8.32 -0.35 -3.65
CA TRP A 133 -8.87 0.43 -2.54
C TRP A 133 -9.31 1.83 -3.00
N ASP A 134 -10.61 2.08 -2.90
CA ASP A 134 -11.26 3.27 -3.43
C ASP A 134 -11.45 4.38 -2.40
N GLY A 135 -10.95 4.24 -1.17
CA GLY A 135 -11.07 5.27 -0.15
C GLY A 135 -12.31 5.15 0.73
N SER A 136 -13.22 4.23 0.44
CA SER A 136 -14.45 4.04 1.20
C SER A 136 -14.51 2.65 1.86
N GLN A 137 -15.32 2.51 2.91
CA GLN A 137 -15.66 1.20 3.50
C GLN A 137 -16.48 0.33 2.55
N HIS A 138 -16.91 0.88 1.41
CA HIS A 138 -17.87 0.27 0.51
C HIS A 138 -17.28 0.25 -0.89
N LEU A 139 -16.44 -0.74 -1.13
CA LEU A 139 -16.61 -1.45 -2.40
C LEU A 139 -18.08 -1.90 -2.42
N ASP A 140 -18.96 -1.19 -3.13
CA ASP A 140 -20.42 -1.36 -3.15
C ASP A 140 -20.82 -2.85 -3.25
N GLY A 141 -21.01 -3.52 -2.11
CA GLY A 141 -21.28 -4.97 -2.05
C GLY A 141 -20.16 -5.90 -2.53
N ASN A 142 -19.02 -5.37 -3.00
CA ASN A 142 -17.91 -6.14 -3.54
C ASN A 142 -16.80 -6.26 -2.50
N THR A 143 -16.82 -7.28 -1.65
CA THR A 143 -15.63 -7.62 -0.86
C THR A 143 -14.39 -7.75 -1.77
N PHE A 144 -13.19 -7.46 -1.25
CA PHE A 144 -11.95 -7.73 -1.97
C PHE A 144 -12.00 -9.13 -2.63
N PRO A 145 -11.59 -9.26 -3.90
CA PRO A 145 -11.75 -10.50 -4.64
C PRO A 145 -10.91 -11.61 -4.02
N HIS A 146 -11.47 -12.82 -3.98
CA HIS A 146 -10.72 -14.03 -3.65
C HIS A 146 -9.87 -14.41 -4.86
N TYR A 147 -8.56 -14.46 -4.68
CA TYR A 147 -7.64 -14.90 -5.71
C TYR A 147 -7.22 -16.35 -5.47
N THR A 148 -7.24 -17.14 -6.53
CA THR A 148 -6.62 -18.46 -6.58
C THR A 148 -5.10 -18.34 -6.63
N THR A 149 -4.40 -19.40 -6.23
CA THR A 149 -2.92 -19.47 -6.34
C THR A 149 -2.42 -19.28 -7.77
N LYS A 150 -3.20 -19.71 -8.77
CA LYS A 150 -2.87 -19.52 -10.19
C LYS A 150 -2.97 -18.05 -10.61
N GLU A 151 -3.97 -17.34 -10.14
CA GLU A 151 -4.11 -15.89 -10.37
C GLU A 151 -2.99 -15.11 -9.69
N LEU A 152 -2.67 -15.44 -8.44
CA LEU A 152 -1.55 -14.80 -7.72
C LEU A 152 -0.20 -15.10 -8.38
N LEU A 153 0.01 -16.31 -8.91
CA LEU A 153 1.19 -16.62 -9.72
C LEU A 153 1.26 -15.75 -10.98
N ARG A 154 0.13 -15.60 -11.69
CA ARG A 154 0.07 -14.75 -12.87
C ARG A 154 0.38 -13.29 -12.53
N PHE A 155 -0.17 -12.75 -11.43
CA PHE A 155 0.15 -11.39 -10.99
C PHE A 155 1.63 -11.20 -10.65
N ARG A 156 2.28 -12.19 -10.04
CA ARG A 156 3.74 -12.15 -9.81
C ARG A 156 4.52 -12.01 -11.11
N GLN A 157 4.15 -12.81 -12.11
CA GLN A 157 4.78 -12.78 -13.43
C GLN A 157 4.53 -11.45 -14.14
N GLU A 158 3.29 -10.97 -14.14
CA GLU A 158 2.92 -9.68 -14.76
C GLU A 158 3.63 -8.50 -14.10
N MET A 159 3.76 -8.50 -12.77
CA MET A 159 4.48 -7.46 -12.03
C MET A 159 5.98 -7.47 -12.36
N LEU A 160 6.60 -8.64 -12.37
CA LEU A 160 8.02 -8.80 -12.72
C LEU A 160 8.28 -8.32 -14.16
N LEU A 161 7.47 -8.77 -15.12
CA LEU A 161 7.55 -8.34 -16.51
C LEU A 161 7.36 -6.82 -16.64
N SER A 162 6.38 -6.25 -15.92
CA SER A 162 6.15 -4.80 -15.94
C SER A 162 7.36 -4.02 -15.43
N TRP A 163 8.06 -4.49 -14.41
CA TRP A 163 9.26 -3.81 -13.89
C TRP A 163 10.46 -3.99 -14.81
N MET A 164 10.64 -5.20 -15.35
CA MET A 164 11.74 -5.50 -16.27
C MET A 164 11.63 -4.69 -17.56
N LEU A 165 10.41 -4.47 -18.05
CA LEU A 165 10.15 -3.76 -19.30
C LEU A 165 9.84 -2.26 -19.13
N ASP A 166 9.81 -1.74 -17.90
CA ASP A 166 9.57 -0.33 -17.60
C ASP A 166 10.65 0.54 -18.27
N GLU A 167 10.24 1.63 -18.92
CA GLU A 167 11.14 2.54 -19.65
C GLU A 167 12.24 3.16 -18.79
N ARG A 168 12.07 3.18 -17.46
CA ARG A 168 13.08 3.69 -16.51
C ARG A 168 14.00 2.60 -15.98
N ASN A 169 13.75 1.33 -16.31
CA ASN A 169 14.69 0.27 -15.97
C ASN A 169 15.95 0.41 -16.83
N VAL A 170 17.07 0.71 -16.18
CA VAL A 170 18.37 0.91 -16.85
C VAL A 170 18.86 -0.35 -17.57
N GLU A 171 18.40 -1.52 -17.14
CA GLU A 171 18.74 -2.82 -17.75
C GLU A 171 17.71 -3.27 -18.81
N ARG A 172 16.71 -2.43 -19.14
CA ARG A 172 15.60 -2.81 -20.06
C ARG A 172 16.09 -3.33 -21.40
N GLU A 173 17.06 -2.66 -22.03
CA GLU A 173 17.54 -3.06 -23.36
C GLU A 173 18.31 -4.39 -23.33
N ALA A 174 19.06 -4.66 -22.26
CA ALA A 174 19.72 -5.94 -22.05
C ALA A 174 18.68 -7.06 -21.89
N VAL A 175 17.66 -6.81 -21.07
CA VAL A 175 16.52 -7.74 -20.89
C VAL A 175 15.79 -8.01 -22.21
N LEU A 176 15.50 -6.99 -23.01
CA LEU A 176 14.81 -7.15 -24.29
C LEU A 176 15.64 -7.99 -25.28
N THR A 177 16.97 -7.75 -25.29
CA THR A 177 17.91 -8.51 -26.12
C THR A 177 17.92 -9.98 -25.71
N ASP A 178 17.98 -10.27 -24.40
CA ASP A 178 17.99 -11.64 -23.87
C ASP A 178 16.66 -12.38 -24.07
N LEU A 179 15.55 -11.64 -24.15
CA LEU A 179 14.21 -12.21 -24.35
C LEU A 179 13.86 -12.44 -25.83
N GLU A 180 14.71 -12.02 -26.78
CA GLU A 180 14.43 -12.05 -28.23
C GLU A 180 13.10 -11.37 -28.60
N VAL A 181 12.68 -10.36 -27.84
CA VAL A 181 11.42 -9.62 -28.08
C VAL A 181 11.73 -8.33 -28.81
N ASP A 182 11.31 -8.23 -30.07
CA ASP A 182 11.33 -6.97 -30.83
C ASP A 182 10.40 -5.94 -30.15
N CYS A 183 10.91 -4.77 -29.81
CA CYS A 183 10.12 -3.68 -29.27
C CYS A 183 9.20 -3.08 -30.37
N PRO A 184 7.89 -2.90 -30.14
CA PRO A 184 7.04 -2.07 -31.00
C PRO A 184 7.33 -0.57 -30.84
#